data_AF-A0A1G9BA58-F1
#
_entry.id   AF-A0A1G9BA58-F1
#
_cell.length_a   1.000
_cell.length_b   1.000
_cell.length_c   1.000
_cell.angle_alpha   90.00
_cell.angle_beta   90.00
_cell.angle_gamma   90.00
#
_symmetry.space_group_name_H-M   'P 1'
#
loop_
_entity.id
_entity.type
_entity.pdbx_description
1 polymer ?
#
loop_
_entity_poly.entity_id
_entity_poly.type
_entity_poly.pdbx_seq_one_letter_code
_entity_poly.pdbx_strand_id
1 'polypeptide(L)' 'MTNILPEKSENHEVESTVSHFFKEFKIGTLLNRANVKKTRGVSPVVLFQFLFTLVFTSKSGNQAIL' A
#
# COMPACT_ATOMS: atom_id res chain seq x y z
N MET A 1 -3.00 33.00 -11.75
CA MET A 1 -3.07 31.70 -12.46
C MET A 1 -3.51 30.67 -11.44
N THR A 2 -4.76 30.21 -11.52
CA THR A 2 -5.32 29.23 -10.59
C THR A 2 -4.68 27.87 -10.87
N ASN A 3 -4.08 27.26 -9.85
CA ASN A 3 -3.39 25.98 -9.96
C ASN A 3 -4.41 24.89 -10.32
N ILE A 4 -4.29 24.32 -11.53
CA ILE A 4 -5.20 23.30 -12.11
C ILE A 4 -4.71 21.87 -11.79
N LEU A 5 -3.96 21.69 -10.70
CA LEU A 5 -3.46 20.38 -10.33
C LEU A 5 -4.54 19.59 -9.59
N PRO A 6 -4.81 18.34 -9.97
CA PRO A 6 -5.82 17.54 -9.29
C PRO A 6 -5.31 17.19 -7.89
N GLU A 7 -6.11 17.45 -6.86
CA GLU A 7 -5.97 16.87 -5.51
C GLU A 7 -6.18 15.35 -5.57
N LYS A 8 -5.26 14.64 -6.22
CA LYS A 8 -5.31 13.18 -6.38
C LYS A 8 -3.94 12.52 -6.28
N SER A 9 -2.91 13.29 -5.92
CA SER A 9 -1.51 12.87 -5.99
C SER A 9 -1.06 12.00 -4.82
N GLU A 10 -1.46 12.30 -3.58
CA GLU A 10 -0.88 11.63 -2.40
C GLU A 10 -1.17 10.12 -2.35
N ASN A 11 -2.42 9.72 -2.63
CA ASN A 11 -2.81 8.30 -2.56
C ASN A 11 -2.15 7.46 -3.66
N HIS A 12 -2.02 8.01 -4.87
CA HIS A 12 -1.38 7.32 -5.99
C HIS A 12 0.14 7.21 -5.79
N GLU A 13 0.77 8.18 -5.14
CA GLU A 13 2.19 8.12 -4.78
C GLU A 13 2.45 7.01 -3.77
N VAL A 14 1.64 6.90 -2.70
CA VAL A 14 1.79 5.84 -1.70
C VAL A 14 1.61 4.45 -2.31
N GLU A 15 0.59 4.23 -3.13
CA GLU A 15 0.37 2.94 -3.80
C GLU A 15 1.55 2.56 -4.71
N SER A 16 2.10 3.52 -5.46
CA SER A 16 3.26 3.31 -6.32
C SER A 16 4.52 2.96 -5.49
N THR A 17 4.77 3.71 -4.41
CA THR A 17 5.90 3.46 -3.51
C THR A 17 5.81 2.09 -2.84
N VAL A 18 4.63 1.74 -2.30
CA VAL A 18 4.40 0.42 -1.69
C VAL A 18 4.57 -0.68 -2.74
N SER A 19 4.03 -0.52 -3.95
CA SER A 19 4.20 -1.49 -5.04
C SER A 19 5.68 -1.67 -5.42
N HIS A 20 6.43 -0.58 -5.51
CA HIS A 20 7.87 -0.61 -5.80
C HIS A 20 8.65 -1.33 -4.70
N PHE A 21 8.38 -1.01 -3.43
CA PHE A 21 8.98 -1.69 -2.28
C PHE A 21 8.74 -3.21 -2.32
N PHE A 22 7.52 -3.64 -2.60
CA PHE A 22 7.19 -5.07 -2.65
C PHE A 22 7.95 -5.82 -3.75
N LYS A 23 8.20 -5.16 -4.88
CA LYS A 23 9.00 -5.71 -5.99
C LYS A 23 10.48 -5.74 -5.65
N GLU A 24 11.03 -4.63 -5.17
CA GLU A 24 12.45 -4.47 -4.84
C GLU A 24 12.90 -5.49 -3.79
N PHE A 25 12.13 -5.61 -2.70
CA PHE A 25 12.43 -6.54 -1.62
C PHE A 25 11.90 -7.96 -1.86
N LYS A 26 11.31 -8.23 -3.04
CA LYS A 26 10.76 -9.53 -3.43
C LYS A 26 9.88 -10.15 -2.36
N ILE A 27 8.98 -9.34 -1.77
CA ILE A 27 8.17 -9.72 -0.60
C ILE A 27 7.33 -10.98 -0.89
N GLY A 28 6.82 -11.16 -2.10
CA GLY A 28 6.12 -12.40 -2.48
C GLY A 28 6.98 -13.66 -2.41
N THR A 29 8.26 -13.56 -2.80
CA THR A 29 9.20 -14.67 -2.66
C THR A 29 9.50 -14.95 -1.20
N LEU A 30 9.63 -13.91 -0.37
CA LEU A 30 9.83 -14.06 1.08
C LEU A 30 8.63 -14.75 1.74
N LEU A 31 7.41 -14.31 1.43
CA LEU A 31 6.17 -14.93 1.93
C LEU A 31 6.10 -16.41 1.54
N ASN A 32 6.40 -16.74 0.28
CA ASN A 32 6.41 -18.14 -0.16
C ASN A 32 7.48 -18.98 0.56
N ARG A 33 8.68 -18.42 0.79
CA ARG A 33 9.76 -19.07 1.57
C ARG A 33 9.41 -19.24 3.04
N ALA A 34 8.65 -18.32 3.62
CA ALA A 34 8.07 -18.43 4.96
C ALA A 34 6.85 -19.37 5.02
N ASN A 35 6.56 -20.09 3.94
CA ASN A 35 5.42 -20.99 3.79
C ASN A 35 4.05 -20.29 3.92
N VAL A 36 4.01 -18.96 3.77
CA VAL A 36 2.77 -18.18 3.65
C VAL A 36 2.26 -18.33 2.23
N LYS A 37 1.42 -19.35 2.05
CA LYS A 37 0.84 -19.71 0.76
C LYS A 37 -0.65 -19.46 0.75
N LYS A 38 -1.14 -19.04 -0.40
CA LYS A 38 -2.58 -18.94 -0.65
C LYS A 38 -3.18 -20.35 -0.62
N THR A 39 -4.17 -20.57 0.24
CA THR A 39 -4.99 -21.79 0.20
C THR A 39 -6.22 -21.61 -0.67
N ARG A 40 -6.95 -20.49 -0.52
CA ARG A 40 -8.10 -20.05 -1.35
C ARG A 40 -8.20 -18.52 -1.34
N GLY A 41 -8.95 -17.92 -2.28
CA GLY A 41 -9.30 -16.49 -2.21
C GLY A 41 -8.25 -15.51 -2.77
N VAL A 42 -7.69 -14.63 -1.94
CA VAL A 42 -6.77 -13.55 -2.34
C VAL A 42 -5.30 -13.96 -2.13
N SER A 43 -4.37 -13.41 -2.94
CA SER A 43 -2.93 -13.65 -2.79
C SER A 43 -2.39 -12.99 -1.51
N PRO A 44 -1.54 -13.68 -0.71
CA PRO A 44 -0.88 -13.09 0.45
C PRO A 44 -0.14 -11.78 0.12
N VAL A 45 0.48 -11.69 -1.05
CA VAL A 45 1.17 -10.47 -1.49
C VAL A 45 0.22 -9.28 -1.56
N VAL A 46 -0.97 -9.50 -2.14
CA VAL A 46 -2.00 -8.46 -2.27
C VAL A 46 -2.53 -8.05 -0.91
N LEU A 47 -2.72 -9.01 0.00
CA LEU A 47 -3.18 -8.74 1.36
C LEU A 47 -2.16 -7.89 2.13
N PHE A 48 -0.88 -8.25 2.07
CA PHE A 48 0.19 -7.49 2.71
C PHE A 48 0.36 -6.12 2.07
N GLN A 49 0.27 -6.01 0.75
CA GLN A 49 0.36 -4.73 0.06
C GLN A 49 -0.79 -3.80 0.49
N PHE A 50 -2.01 -4.34 0.58
CA PHE A 50 -3.17 -3.61 1.09
C PHE A 50 -2.98 -3.14 2.54
N LEU A 51 -2.48 -4.01 3.43
CA LEU A 51 -2.19 -3.62 4.82
C LEU A 51 -1.12 -2.53 4.90
N PHE A 52 -0.06 -2.63 4.10
CA PHE A 52 0.98 -1.61 4.03
C PHE A 52 0.41 -0.28 3.54
N THR A 53 -0.30 -0.29 2.41
CA THR A 53 -0.97 0.91 1.90
C THR A 53 -1.91 1.47 2.97
N LEU A 54 -2.71 0.66 3.67
CA LEU A 54 -3.60 1.15 4.73
C LEU A 54 -2.86 1.88 5.87
N VAL A 55 -1.71 1.35 6.30
CA VAL A 55 -0.87 1.98 7.32
C VAL A 55 -0.28 3.30 6.81
N PHE A 56 0.21 3.34 5.57
CA PHE A 56 0.89 4.51 5.02
C PHE A 56 -0.05 5.56 4.41
N THR A 57 -1.26 5.19 4.05
CA THR A 57 -2.37 6.07 3.63
C THR A 57 -3.13 6.62 4.84
N SER A 58 -2.69 6.33 6.08
CA SER A 58 -3.28 6.91 7.29
C SER A 58 -2.92 8.40 7.45
N LYS A 59 -3.60 9.26 6.69
CA LYS A 59 -3.66 10.69 6.99
C LYS A 59 -5.02 11.29 6.58
N SER A 60 -5.89 11.47 7.58
CA SER A 60 -6.94 12.52 7.74
C SER A 60 -8.17 12.08 8.58
N GLY A 61 -7.97 11.37 9.70
CA GLY A 61 -8.98 11.23 10.76
C GLY A 61 -8.72 12.04 12.03
N ASN A 62 -7.53 12.64 12.17
CA ASN A 62 -7.13 13.41 13.37
C ASN A 62 -6.95 14.91 13.06
N GLN A 63 -7.87 15.48 12.28
CA GLN A 63 -8.06 16.94 12.19
C GLN A 63 -9.53 17.29 12.51
N ALA A 64 -10.08 16.72 13.58
CA ALA A 64 -11.24 17.25 14.29
C ALA A 64 -11.25 16.61 15.69
N ILE A 65 -11.30 17.44 16.73
CA ILE A 65 -11.19 17.08 18.16
C ILE A 65 -9.74 16.95 18.66
N LEU A 66 -9.08 18.10 18.83
CA LEU A 66 -8.68 18.66 20.14
C LEU A 66 -8.43 20.16 19.99
#